data_AF-A0A7W1ME51-F1
#
_entry.id   AF-A0A7W1ME51-F1
#
_cell.length_a   1.000
_cell.length_b   1.000
_cell.length_c   1.000
_cell.angle_alpha   90.00
_cell.angle_beta   90.00
_cell.angle_gamma   90.00
#
_symmetry.space_group_name_H-M   'P 1'
#
loop_
_entity.id
_entity.type
_entity.pdbx_description
1 polymer ?
#
loop_
_entity_poly.entity_id
_entity_poly.type
_entity_poly.pdbx_seq_one_letter_code
_entity_poly.pdbx_strand_id
1 'polypeptide(L)'
;MNWVMDPTIDVEPWQVEDYRSLPIDEIFERLDDKSIHLDKMTFIAFADNVDSPEDLADGLLEDSKEDVASHDQVYLMIFELWRRLLPEKPSLSIFCDELDQQIHLCDSGQVKNIEPIQDALANLQVILDENYDEGADPIEAFNCIDDGCANNVESFLYDYIAEQIDNGNNSYAIELLDGFSGYMREAKWFDFLRARVLSSTDPIEANKMMQRLITKAVKDPNFEYNLELLSFLVSVGEKETFDRLVKISLPLIQLEEDFQDLVAISADFFHRLDRESVENTLQNILNMREKIPLYKNFDPKDPQLASFVKVIF
;
A
#
# COMPACT_ATOMS: atom_id res chain seq x y z
N MET A 1 -5.15 3.16 15.63
CA MET A 1 -5.58 1.83 16.11
C MET A 1 -7.05 1.72 15.73
N ASN A 2 -7.41 0.75 14.89
CA ASN A 2 -8.73 0.63 14.25
C ASN A 2 -9.59 -0.40 15.01
N TRP A 3 -10.89 -0.16 15.19
CA TRP A 3 -11.83 -1.11 15.80
C TRP A 3 -11.82 -2.49 15.12
N VAL A 4 -11.58 -2.54 13.81
CA VAL A 4 -11.43 -3.81 13.06
C VAL A 4 -10.26 -4.65 13.60
N MET A 5 -9.17 -4.00 14.03
CA MET A 5 -7.98 -4.66 14.57
C MET A 5 -8.07 -4.91 16.09
N ASP A 6 -8.86 -4.10 16.80
CA ASP A 6 -9.12 -4.24 18.23
C ASP A 6 -10.59 -3.92 18.55
N PRO A 7 -11.48 -4.94 18.57
CA PRO A 7 -12.89 -4.75 18.89
C PRO A 7 -13.16 -4.34 20.35
N THR A 8 -12.13 -4.25 21.20
CA THR A 8 -12.26 -3.81 22.59
C THR A 8 -12.22 -2.29 22.73
N ILE A 9 -11.95 -1.56 21.64
CA ILE A 9 -12.07 -0.11 21.59
C ILE A 9 -13.54 0.28 21.82
N ASP A 10 -13.74 1.21 22.76
CA ASP A 10 -15.05 1.76 23.10
C ASP A 10 -15.51 2.68 21.97
N VAL A 11 -16.51 2.22 21.22
CA VAL A 11 -17.14 2.93 20.09
C VAL A 11 -18.65 2.78 20.20
N GLU A 12 -19.36 3.81 19.73
CA GLU A 12 -20.80 3.73 19.61
C GLU A 12 -21.19 2.77 18.47
N PRO A 13 -22.30 2.01 18.59
CA PRO A 13 -22.67 1.01 17.59
C PRO A 13 -22.80 1.55 16.16
N TRP A 14 -23.23 2.80 16.01
CA TRP A 14 -23.42 3.46 14.71
C TRP A 14 -22.10 3.80 14.01
N GLN A 15 -20.97 3.84 14.73
CA GLN A 15 -19.65 4.20 14.17
C GLN A 15 -19.00 3.03 13.43
N VAL A 16 -19.43 1.81 13.71
CA VAL A 16 -18.87 0.57 13.14
C VAL A 16 -19.94 -0.26 12.42
N GLU A 17 -21.13 0.31 12.25
CA GLU A 17 -22.20 -0.30 11.49
C GLU A 17 -21.85 -0.33 10.01
N ASP A 18 -22.16 -1.45 9.35
CA ASP A 18 -22.01 -1.56 7.91
C ASP A 18 -23.21 -0.91 7.20
N TYR A 19 -23.12 0.40 6.95
CA TYR A 19 -24.13 1.15 6.22
C TYR A 19 -24.38 0.58 4.80
N ARG A 20 -23.39 -0.05 4.17
CA ARG A 20 -23.52 -0.71 2.84
C ARG A 20 -24.50 -1.88 2.87
N SER A 21 -24.71 -2.48 4.04
CA SER A 21 -25.65 -3.61 4.23
C SER A 21 -27.09 -3.18 4.52
N LEU A 22 -27.31 -1.93 4.94
CA LEU A 22 -28.64 -1.43 5.31
C LEU A 22 -29.55 -1.28 4.09
N PRO A 23 -30.84 -1.65 4.13
CA PRO A 23 -31.81 -1.29 3.10
C PRO A 23 -31.94 0.23 2.93
N ILE A 24 -32.11 0.72 1.70
CA ILE A 24 -32.26 2.17 1.43
C ILE A 24 -33.42 2.78 2.21
N ASP A 25 -34.56 2.08 2.29
CA ASP A 25 -35.74 2.57 3.02
C ASP A 25 -35.45 2.75 4.51
N GLU A 26 -34.63 1.87 5.11
CA GLU A 26 -34.22 1.97 6.51
C GLU A 26 -33.33 3.21 6.75
N ILE A 27 -32.47 3.58 5.79
CA ILE A 27 -31.65 4.78 5.89
C ILE A 27 -32.54 6.04 5.88
N PHE A 28 -33.56 6.10 5.04
CA PHE A 28 -34.53 7.21 5.04
C PHE A 28 -35.36 7.25 6.32
N GLU A 29 -35.83 6.11 6.85
CA GLU A 29 -36.54 6.05 8.14
C GLU A 29 -35.67 6.58 9.29
N ARG A 30 -34.38 6.22 9.33
CA ARG A 30 -33.44 6.71 10.36
C ARG A 30 -33.13 8.20 10.22
N LEU A 31 -33.14 8.76 9.00
CA LEU A 31 -33.05 10.20 8.78
C LEU A 31 -34.32 10.92 9.25
N ASP A 32 -35.50 10.33 9.02
CA ASP A 32 -36.79 10.86 9.48
C ASP A 32 -36.84 10.97 11.01
N ASP A 33 -36.34 9.95 11.72
CA ASP A 33 -36.21 9.94 13.19
C ASP A 33 -35.31 11.08 13.71
N LYS A 34 -34.39 11.58 12.87
CA LYS A 34 -33.53 12.74 13.13
C LYS A 34 -34.08 14.05 12.58
N SER A 35 -35.38 14.10 12.28
CA SER A 35 -36.07 15.27 11.72
C SER A 35 -35.55 15.72 10.33
N ILE A 36 -34.89 14.81 9.60
CA ILE A 36 -34.44 15.04 8.21
C ILE A 36 -35.39 14.30 7.28
N HIS A 37 -36.41 15.03 6.83
CA HIS A 37 -37.47 14.49 5.98
C HIS A 37 -37.05 14.45 4.52
N LEU A 38 -36.45 13.34 4.10
CA LEU A 38 -36.04 13.09 2.72
C LEU A 38 -36.69 11.81 2.19
N ASP A 39 -37.12 11.86 0.94
CA ASP A 39 -37.35 10.70 0.11
C ASP A 39 -36.34 10.68 -1.06
N LYS A 40 -36.36 9.61 -1.87
CA LYS A 40 -35.46 9.47 -3.02
C LYS A 40 -35.54 10.66 -3.99
N MET A 41 -36.73 11.20 -4.24
CA MET A 41 -36.93 12.29 -5.20
C MET A 41 -36.41 13.61 -4.64
N THR A 42 -36.68 13.90 -3.36
CA THR A 42 -36.19 15.11 -2.71
C THR A 42 -34.68 15.06 -2.54
N PHE A 43 -34.12 13.90 -2.18
CA PHE A 43 -32.67 13.71 -2.04
C PHE A 43 -31.94 14.09 -3.34
N ILE A 44 -32.37 13.52 -4.48
CA ILE A 44 -31.80 13.82 -5.79
C ILE A 44 -31.94 15.31 -6.12
N ALA A 45 -33.11 15.91 -5.86
CA ALA A 45 -33.34 17.31 -6.13
C ALA A 45 -32.44 18.26 -5.31
N PHE A 46 -32.11 17.89 -4.06
CA PHE A 46 -31.14 18.65 -3.26
C PHE A 46 -29.71 18.45 -3.77
N ALA A 47 -29.34 17.20 -4.06
CA ALA A 47 -28.01 16.84 -4.56
C ALA A 47 -27.66 17.46 -5.92
N ASP A 48 -28.66 17.82 -6.74
CA ASP A 48 -28.45 18.57 -7.98
C ASP A 48 -27.80 19.95 -7.75
N ASN A 49 -27.93 20.53 -6.55
CA ASN A 49 -27.46 21.89 -6.24
C ASN A 49 -26.13 21.95 -5.48
N VAL A 50 -25.54 20.81 -5.15
CA VAL A 50 -24.31 20.70 -4.35
C VAL A 50 -23.40 19.65 -4.97
N ASP A 51 -22.09 19.70 -4.73
CA ASP A 51 -21.14 18.85 -5.47
C ASP A 51 -20.68 17.61 -4.70
N SER A 52 -21.03 17.53 -3.41
CA SER A 52 -20.55 16.48 -2.51
C SER A 52 -21.58 16.09 -1.45
N PRO A 53 -21.49 14.86 -0.89
CA PRO A 53 -22.32 14.47 0.25
C PRO A 53 -22.06 15.33 1.50
N GLU A 54 -20.84 15.85 1.66
CA GLU A 54 -20.46 16.80 2.72
C GLU A 54 -21.27 18.09 2.62
N ASP A 55 -21.29 18.72 1.44
CA ASP A 55 -22.06 19.95 1.20
C ASP A 55 -23.56 19.74 1.44
N LEU A 56 -24.08 18.56 1.07
CA LEU A 56 -25.48 18.21 1.29
C LEU A 56 -25.78 18.06 2.79
N ALA A 57 -24.91 17.36 3.52
CA ALA A 57 -25.06 17.18 4.96
C ALA A 57 -24.99 18.51 5.69
N ASP A 58 -24.02 19.36 5.37
CA ASP A 58 -23.87 20.70 5.95
C ASP A 58 -25.11 21.56 5.69
N GLY A 59 -25.62 21.57 4.45
CA GLY A 59 -26.81 22.34 4.10
C GLY A 59 -28.10 21.85 4.79
N LEU A 60 -28.21 20.56 5.08
CA LEU A 60 -29.37 19.99 5.81
C LEU A 60 -29.26 20.20 7.33
N LEU A 61 -28.03 20.34 7.85
CA LEU A 61 -27.74 20.44 9.28
C LEU A 61 -27.49 21.87 9.77
N GLU A 62 -27.38 22.87 8.87
CA GLU A 62 -26.96 24.25 9.15
C GLU A 62 -27.73 24.92 10.31
N ASP A 63 -29.03 24.62 10.45
CA ASP A 63 -29.91 25.17 11.49
C ASP A 63 -30.19 24.21 12.67
N SER A 64 -29.58 23.03 12.66
CA SER A 64 -29.84 22.00 13.67
C SER A 64 -29.14 22.31 15.00
N LYS A 65 -29.83 22.06 16.12
CA LYS A 65 -29.26 22.18 17.48
C LYS A 65 -28.70 20.85 18.00
N GLU A 66 -28.51 19.90 17.10
CA GLU A 66 -28.03 18.57 17.46
C GLU A 66 -26.56 18.61 17.88
N ASP A 67 -26.12 17.57 18.58
CA ASP A 67 -24.73 17.40 18.95
C ASP A 67 -23.91 16.81 17.79
N VAL A 68 -22.60 16.96 17.87
CA VAL A 68 -21.64 16.54 16.83
C VAL A 68 -21.81 15.07 16.47
N ALA A 69 -22.07 14.20 17.46
CA ALA A 69 -22.28 12.77 17.20
C ALA A 69 -23.51 12.49 16.33
N SER A 70 -24.59 13.26 16.48
CA SER A 70 -25.75 13.12 15.62
C SER A 70 -25.47 13.64 14.21
N HIS A 71 -24.68 14.71 14.07
CA HIS A 71 -24.23 15.22 12.78
C HIS A 71 -23.41 14.19 12.00
N ASP A 72 -22.43 13.57 12.66
CA ASP A 72 -21.61 12.53 12.05
C ASP A 72 -22.45 11.34 11.58
N GLN A 73 -23.42 10.91 12.39
CA GLN A 73 -24.31 9.81 12.02
C GLN A 73 -25.21 10.17 10.82
N VAL A 74 -25.72 11.41 10.76
CA VAL A 74 -26.48 11.90 9.60
C VAL A 74 -25.62 11.93 8.36
N TYR A 75 -24.39 12.44 8.48
CA TYR A 75 -23.44 12.49 7.39
C TYR A 75 -23.18 11.09 6.81
N LEU A 76 -22.94 10.07 7.64
CA LEU A 76 -22.74 8.69 7.18
C LEU A 76 -23.94 8.14 6.39
N MET A 77 -25.16 8.47 6.82
CA MET A 77 -26.38 8.10 6.10
C MET A 77 -26.52 8.83 4.76
N ILE A 78 -26.24 10.13 4.71
CA ILE A 78 -26.23 10.93 3.48
C ILE A 78 -25.17 10.42 2.51
N PHE A 79 -23.97 10.10 3.01
CA PHE A 79 -22.87 9.54 2.25
C PHE A 79 -23.26 8.22 1.57
N GLU A 80 -23.89 7.32 2.32
CA GLU A 80 -24.39 6.05 1.77
C GLU A 80 -25.50 6.26 0.72
N LEU A 81 -26.43 7.18 0.96
CA LEU A 81 -27.46 7.52 -0.02
C LEU A 81 -26.86 8.12 -1.29
N TRP A 82 -25.86 8.99 -1.16
CA TRP A 82 -25.15 9.58 -2.29
C TRP A 82 -24.50 8.49 -3.15
N ARG A 83 -23.76 7.57 -2.53
CA ARG A 83 -23.13 6.44 -3.22
C ARG A 83 -24.12 5.63 -4.05
N ARG A 84 -25.33 5.39 -3.51
CA ARG A 84 -26.34 4.51 -4.13
C ARG A 84 -27.23 5.19 -5.15
N LEU A 85 -27.55 6.47 -4.92
CA LEU A 85 -28.55 7.19 -5.69
C LEU A 85 -27.94 8.06 -6.79
N LEU A 86 -26.65 8.40 -6.67
CA LEU A 86 -25.92 9.29 -7.58
C LEU A 86 -24.58 8.68 -8.03
N PRO A 87 -24.54 7.43 -8.53
CA PRO A 87 -23.30 6.79 -8.96
C PRO A 87 -22.58 7.53 -10.10
N GLU A 88 -23.31 8.36 -10.86
CA GLU A 88 -22.77 9.22 -11.93
C GLU A 88 -22.12 10.52 -11.44
N LYS A 89 -22.24 10.83 -10.14
CA LYS A 89 -21.67 12.03 -9.51
C LYS A 89 -20.80 11.66 -8.30
N PRO A 90 -19.72 10.88 -8.49
CA PRO A 90 -18.83 10.55 -7.37
C PRO A 90 -18.06 11.80 -6.92
N SER A 91 -18.10 12.09 -5.63
CA SER A 91 -17.16 13.02 -5.00
C SER A 91 -15.82 12.33 -4.74
N LEU A 92 -14.78 13.11 -4.42
CA LEU A 92 -13.48 12.56 -4.00
C LEU A 92 -13.63 11.61 -2.81
N SER A 93 -14.46 11.97 -1.82
CA SER A 93 -14.68 11.15 -0.63
C SER A 93 -15.36 9.81 -0.94
N ILE A 94 -16.35 9.80 -1.84
CA ILE A 94 -16.96 8.55 -2.33
C ILE A 94 -15.94 7.68 -3.05
N PHE A 95 -15.08 8.28 -3.87
CA PHE A 95 -14.03 7.56 -4.58
C PHE A 95 -12.99 6.96 -3.62
N CYS A 96 -12.48 7.75 -2.67
CA CYS A 96 -11.51 7.29 -1.67
C CYS A 96 -12.07 6.14 -0.81
N ASP A 97 -13.31 6.27 -0.33
CA ASP A 97 -13.96 5.21 0.45
C ASP A 97 -14.16 3.92 -0.36
N GLU A 98 -14.49 4.02 -1.66
CA GLU A 98 -14.60 2.84 -2.51
C GLU A 98 -13.24 2.20 -2.77
N LEU A 99 -12.20 3.00 -3.03
CA LEU A 99 -10.83 2.51 -3.19
C LEU A 99 -10.35 1.79 -1.92
N ASP A 100 -10.56 2.38 -0.75
CA ASP A 100 -10.23 1.79 0.54
C ASP A 100 -10.93 0.46 0.78
N GLN A 101 -12.22 0.38 0.44
CA GLN A 101 -12.97 -0.87 0.55
C GLN A 101 -12.37 -1.94 -0.36
N GLN A 102 -12.01 -1.60 -1.60
CA GLN A 102 -11.40 -2.56 -2.52
C GLN A 102 -10.01 -3.01 -2.05
N ILE A 103 -9.20 -2.08 -1.54
CA ILE A 103 -7.90 -2.40 -0.91
C ILE A 103 -8.10 -3.36 0.26
N HIS A 104 -9.04 -3.06 1.17
CA HIS A 104 -9.32 -3.91 2.33
C HIS A 104 -9.76 -5.33 1.92
N LEU A 105 -10.61 -5.45 0.90
CA LEU A 105 -11.03 -6.75 0.37
C LEU A 105 -9.86 -7.52 -0.23
N CYS A 106 -8.94 -6.82 -0.91
CA CYS A 106 -7.69 -7.36 -1.46
C CYS A 106 -6.80 -7.93 -0.36
N ASP A 107 -6.42 -7.10 0.61
CA ASP A 107 -5.48 -7.45 1.68
C ASP A 107 -6.03 -8.55 2.61
N SER A 108 -7.35 -8.57 2.82
CA SER A 108 -8.01 -9.60 3.62
C SER A 108 -8.21 -10.93 2.89
N GLY A 109 -7.86 -11.01 1.60
CA GLY A 109 -8.07 -12.20 0.76
C GLY A 109 -9.55 -12.52 0.53
N GLN A 110 -10.44 -11.53 0.70
CA GLN A 110 -11.89 -11.69 0.54
C GLN A 110 -12.37 -11.37 -0.88
N VAL A 111 -11.45 -11.04 -1.79
CA VAL A 111 -11.73 -10.80 -3.20
C VAL A 111 -12.33 -12.04 -3.85
N LYS A 112 -13.59 -11.93 -4.28
CA LYS A 112 -14.25 -12.97 -5.10
C LYS A 112 -14.02 -12.76 -6.59
N ASN A 113 -13.79 -11.51 -6.99
CA ASN A 113 -13.56 -11.08 -8.36
C ASN A 113 -12.54 -9.93 -8.33
N ILE A 114 -11.53 -9.98 -9.19
CA ILE A 114 -10.47 -8.97 -9.28
C ILE A 114 -10.91 -7.73 -10.06
N GLU A 115 -11.95 -7.83 -10.90
CA GLU A 115 -12.40 -6.71 -11.75
C GLU A 115 -12.67 -5.42 -10.94
N PRO A 116 -13.33 -5.42 -9.77
CA PRO A 116 -13.62 -4.19 -9.03
C PRO A 116 -12.37 -3.41 -8.60
N ILE A 117 -11.30 -4.09 -8.15
CA ILE A 117 -10.06 -3.39 -7.80
C ILE A 117 -9.34 -2.90 -9.06
N GLN A 118 -9.37 -3.67 -10.16
CA GLN A 118 -8.79 -3.23 -11.43
C GLN A 118 -9.52 -1.99 -11.99
N ASP A 119 -10.85 -1.95 -11.89
CA ASP A 119 -11.67 -0.80 -12.27
C ASP A 119 -11.40 0.40 -11.37
N ALA A 120 -11.27 0.20 -10.06
CA ALA A 120 -10.91 1.26 -9.11
C ALA A 120 -9.53 1.86 -9.44
N LEU A 121 -8.54 1.03 -9.75
CA LEU A 121 -7.21 1.50 -10.17
C LEU A 121 -7.23 2.19 -11.53
N ALA A 122 -8.03 1.71 -12.49
CA ALA A 122 -8.19 2.39 -13.77
C ALA A 122 -8.83 3.78 -13.59
N ASN A 123 -9.84 3.90 -12.75
CA ASN A 123 -10.46 5.18 -12.40
C ASN A 123 -9.48 6.10 -11.67
N LEU A 124 -8.66 5.57 -10.76
CA LEU A 124 -7.59 6.33 -10.10
C LEU A 124 -6.65 6.95 -11.14
N GLN A 125 -6.21 6.15 -12.12
CA GLN A 125 -5.33 6.63 -13.18
C GLN A 125 -5.99 7.74 -14.00
N VAL A 126 -7.27 7.57 -14.37
CA VAL A 126 -8.02 8.62 -15.11
C VAL A 126 -8.07 9.92 -14.33
N ILE A 127 -8.40 9.87 -13.03
CA ILE A 127 -8.45 11.06 -12.17
C ILE A 127 -7.09 11.77 -12.13
N LEU A 128 -6.01 11.00 -11.98
CA LEU A 128 -4.65 11.55 -11.94
C LEU A 128 -4.25 12.17 -13.28
N ASP A 129 -4.53 11.49 -14.40
CA ASP A 129 -4.25 11.96 -15.76
C ASP A 129 -5.01 13.26 -16.05
N GLU A 130 -6.30 13.35 -15.68
CA GLU A 130 -7.11 14.56 -15.85
C GLU A 130 -6.55 15.75 -15.04
N ASN A 131 -6.19 15.54 -13.78
CA ASN A 131 -5.60 16.60 -12.95
C ASN A 131 -4.25 17.06 -13.51
N TYR A 132 -3.42 16.14 -13.98
CA TYR A 132 -2.15 16.46 -14.61
C TYR A 132 -2.32 17.24 -15.92
N ASP A 133 -3.28 16.85 -16.77
CA ASP A 133 -3.61 17.54 -18.01
C ASP A 133 -4.14 18.97 -17.75
N GLU A 134 -4.82 19.18 -16.62
CA GLU A 134 -5.24 20.51 -16.13
C GLU A 134 -4.09 21.33 -15.53
N GLY A 135 -2.89 20.74 -15.41
CA GLY A 135 -1.67 21.40 -14.97
C GLY A 135 -1.35 21.27 -13.49
N ALA A 136 -2.00 20.33 -12.77
CA ALA A 136 -1.62 19.98 -11.42
C ALA A 136 -0.25 19.28 -11.38
N ASP A 137 0.45 19.40 -10.26
CA ASP A 137 1.65 18.59 -10.03
C ASP A 137 1.25 17.12 -9.80
N PRO A 138 1.85 16.14 -10.51
CA PRO A 138 1.49 14.72 -10.40
C PRO A 138 1.53 14.18 -8.97
N ILE A 139 2.55 14.58 -8.20
CA ILE A 139 2.77 14.05 -6.85
C ILE A 139 1.77 14.71 -5.89
N GLU A 140 1.49 16.00 -6.05
CA GLU A 140 0.46 16.68 -5.27
C GLU A 140 -0.95 16.12 -5.54
N ALA A 141 -1.27 15.83 -6.81
CA ALA A 141 -2.54 15.20 -7.17
C ALA A 141 -2.70 13.81 -6.54
N PHE A 142 -1.64 13.00 -6.58
CA PHE A 142 -1.64 11.69 -5.92
C PHE A 142 -1.76 11.79 -4.40
N ASN A 143 -1.01 12.70 -3.76
CA ASN A 143 -1.09 12.91 -2.31
C ASN A 143 -2.48 13.35 -1.86
N CYS A 144 -3.19 14.16 -2.66
CA CYS A 144 -4.56 14.56 -2.34
C CYS A 144 -5.49 13.36 -2.19
N ILE A 145 -5.31 12.34 -3.04
CA ILE A 145 -6.08 11.09 -2.98
C ILE A 145 -5.58 10.21 -1.83
N ASP A 146 -4.27 10.03 -1.69
CA ASP A 146 -3.63 9.22 -0.63
C ASP A 146 -4.03 9.73 0.77
N ASP A 147 -4.07 11.05 0.96
CA ASP A 147 -4.49 11.70 2.21
C ASP A 147 -6.01 11.57 2.48
N GLY A 148 -6.81 11.37 1.43
CA GLY A 148 -8.25 11.13 1.52
C GLY A 148 -8.60 9.66 1.82
N CYS A 149 -7.67 8.75 1.63
CA CYS A 149 -7.82 7.33 1.90
C CYS A 149 -7.36 6.96 3.32
N ALA A 150 -7.97 5.93 3.90
CA ALA A 150 -7.56 5.31 5.15
C ALA A 150 -6.35 4.38 4.95
N ASN A 151 -6.22 3.76 3.78
CA ASN A 151 -5.06 2.94 3.41
C ASN A 151 -3.99 3.79 2.71
N ASN A 152 -2.73 3.39 2.86
CA ASN A 152 -1.64 3.96 2.07
C ASN A 152 -1.68 3.40 0.65
N VAL A 153 -2.11 4.22 -0.30
CA VAL A 153 -2.36 3.81 -1.68
C VAL A 153 -1.04 3.49 -2.39
N GLU A 154 0.04 4.22 -2.12
CA GLU A 154 1.34 3.98 -2.73
C GLU A 154 1.94 2.63 -2.29
N SER A 155 1.85 2.30 -1.00
CA SER A 155 2.28 1.00 -0.47
C SER A 155 1.42 -0.12 -1.05
N PHE A 156 0.10 0.05 -1.08
CA PHE A 156 -0.80 -0.93 -1.69
C PHE A 156 -0.46 -1.15 -3.17
N LEU A 157 -0.24 -0.09 -3.95
CA LEU A 157 0.12 -0.21 -5.37
C LEU A 157 1.42 -1.00 -5.55
N TYR A 158 2.44 -0.75 -4.71
CA TYR A 158 3.68 -1.50 -4.76
C TYR A 158 3.44 -2.99 -4.51
N ASP A 159 2.75 -3.33 -3.41
CA ASP A 159 2.49 -4.72 -3.01
C ASP A 159 1.63 -5.45 -4.04
N TYR A 160 0.57 -4.78 -4.50
CA TYR A 160 -0.33 -5.32 -5.52
C TYR A 160 0.40 -5.60 -6.84
N ILE A 161 1.22 -4.66 -7.32
CA ILE A 161 2.01 -4.87 -8.54
C ILE A 161 3.04 -6.00 -8.32
N ALA A 162 3.71 -6.04 -7.17
CA ALA A 162 4.63 -7.12 -6.84
C ALA A 162 3.95 -8.49 -6.90
N GLU A 163 2.74 -8.60 -6.33
CA GLU A 163 1.93 -9.82 -6.40
C GLU A 163 1.54 -10.17 -7.85
N GLN A 164 1.18 -9.18 -8.68
CA GLN A 164 0.92 -9.44 -10.10
C GLN A 164 2.15 -10.01 -10.82
N ILE A 165 3.35 -9.53 -10.50
CA ILE A 165 4.61 -10.06 -11.06
C ILE A 165 4.82 -11.51 -10.62
N ASP A 166 4.65 -11.80 -9.33
CA ASP A 166 4.87 -13.13 -8.77
C ASP A 166 3.86 -14.16 -9.29
N ASN A 167 2.64 -13.72 -9.57
CA ASN A 167 1.60 -14.52 -10.23
C ASN A 167 1.81 -14.66 -11.76
N GLY A 168 2.83 -14.02 -12.33
CA GLY A 168 3.15 -14.08 -13.76
C GLY A 168 2.30 -13.17 -14.65
N ASN A 169 1.50 -12.28 -14.07
CA ASN A 169 0.66 -11.29 -14.77
C ASN A 169 1.47 -10.08 -15.25
N ASN A 170 2.63 -10.34 -15.88
CA ASN A 170 3.61 -9.33 -16.24
C ASN A 170 3.06 -8.22 -17.15
N SER A 171 2.14 -8.55 -18.07
CA SER A 171 1.53 -7.54 -18.95
C SER A 171 0.75 -6.50 -18.15
N TYR A 172 -0.08 -6.94 -17.20
CA TYR A 172 -0.86 -6.04 -16.37
C TYR A 172 0.03 -5.27 -15.38
N ALA A 173 1.04 -5.93 -14.81
CA ALA A 173 2.03 -5.25 -13.98
C ALA A 173 2.76 -4.12 -14.74
N ILE A 174 3.09 -4.31 -16.02
CA ILE A 174 3.69 -3.25 -16.86
C ILE A 174 2.72 -2.10 -17.06
N GLU A 175 1.44 -2.38 -17.36
CA GLU A 175 0.43 -1.35 -17.53
C GLU A 175 0.29 -0.48 -16.27
N LEU A 176 0.23 -1.11 -15.10
CA LEU A 176 0.19 -0.40 -13.81
C LEU A 176 1.47 0.42 -13.57
N LEU A 177 2.65 -0.16 -13.83
CA LEU A 177 3.92 0.55 -13.68
C LEU A 177 3.98 1.77 -14.61
N ASP A 178 3.54 1.64 -15.86
CA ASP A 178 3.49 2.74 -16.83
C ASP A 178 2.47 3.81 -16.46
N GLY A 179 1.29 3.41 -15.97
CA GLY A 179 0.25 4.33 -15.52
C GLY A 179 0.65 5.13 -14.29
N PHE A 180 1.30 4.51 -13.30
CA PHE A 180 1.51 5.14 -11.99
C PHE A 180 2.90 5.75 -11.77
N SER A 181 3.95 5.34 -12.50
CA SER A 181 5.34 5.76 -12.21
C SER A 181 5.55 7.28 -12.17
N GLY A 182 4.75 8.06 -12.91
CA GLY A 182 4.83 9.53 -12.94
C GLY A 182 4.28 10.22 -11.69
N TYR A 183 3.46 9.51 -10.91
CA TYR A 183 2.72 10.05 -9.76
C TYR A 183 3.36 9.67 -8.41
N MET A 184 4.20 8.65 -8.38
CA MET A 184 4.76 8.10 -7.13
C MET A 184 5.85 8.97 -6.51
N ARG A 185 5.86 9.05 -5.18
CA ARG A 185 6.92 9.74 -4.41
C ARG A 185 8.22 8.95 -4.47
N GLU A 186 8.14 7.62 -4.31
CA GLU A 186 9.29 6.74 -4.27
C GLU A 186 9.51 5.98 -5.58
N ALA A 187 9.76 6.70 -6.68
CA ALA A 187 9.98 6.14 -8.01
C ALA A 187 11.05 5.02 -8.08
N LYS A 188 11.99 4.94 -7.13
CA LYS A 188 12.98 3.86 -7.04
C LYS A 188 12.35 2.48 -6.83
N TRP A 189 11.24 2.39 -6.11
CA TRP A 189 10.53 1.12 -5.86
C TRP A 189 9.83 0.62 -7.12
N PHE A 190 9.24 1.53 -7.88
CA PHE A 190 8.64 1.23 -9.17
C PHE A 190 9.72 0.88 -10.22
N ASP A 191 10.87 1.56 -10.22
CA ASP A 191 12.04 1.17 -11.02
C ASP A 191 12.49 -0.27 -10.69
N PHE A 192 12.44 -0.67 -9.41
CA PHE A 192 12.78 -2.02 -8.98
C PHE A 192 11.77 -3.06 -9.47
N LEU A 193 10.47 -2.80 -9.35
CA LEU A 193 9.42 -3.67 -9.90
C LEU A 193 9.55 -3.82 -11.42
N ARG A 194 9.89 -2.75 -12.15
CA ARG A 194 10.21 -2.82 -13.59
C ARG A 194 11.38 -3.77 -13.87
N ALA A 195 12.44 -3.72 -13.05
CA ALA A 195 13.57 -4.65 -13.19
C ALA A 195 13.15 -6.10 -12.93
N ARG A 196 12.25 -6.34 -11.96
CA ARG A 196 11.66 -7.67 -11.69
C ARG A 196 10.84 -8.20 -12.87
N VAL A 197 9.98 -7.38 -13.48
CA VAL A 197 9.24 -7.81 -14.67
C VAL A 197 10.21 -8.18 -15.81
N LEU A 198 11.20 -7.33 -16.06
CA LEU A 198 12.17 -7.54 -17.12
C LEU A 198 13.02 -8.79 -16.90
N SER A 199 13.26 -9.25 -15.67
CA SER A 199 14.10 -10.44 -15.46
C SER A 199 13.55 -11.70 -16.11
N SER A 200 12.24 -11.77 -16.34
CA SER A 200 11.59 -12.88 -17.01
C SER A 200 11.59 -12.77 -18.55
N THR A 201 11.67 -11.54 -19.09
CA THR A 201 11.50 -11.26 -20.54
C THR A 201 12.78 -10.78 -21.22
N ASP A 202 13.55 -9.92 -20.56
CA ASP A 202 14.86 -9.40 -20.99
C ASP A 202 15.84 -9.32 -19.79
N PRO A 203 16.51 -10.44 -19.45
CA PRO A 203 17.45 -10.49 -18.34
C PRO A 203 18.64 -9.53 -18.50
N ILE A 204 19.00 -9.15 -19.73
CA ILE A 204 20.13 -8.25 -19.99
C ILE A 204 19.77 -6.83 -19.58
N GLU A 205 18.61 -6.34 -20.01
CA GLU A 205 18.13 -5.01 -19.60
C GLU A 205 17.76 -4.98 -18.12
N ALA A 206 17.17 -6.05 -17.58
CA ALA A 206 16.92 -6.19 -16.14
C ALA A 206 18.21 -5.99 -15.32
N ASN A 207 19.30 -6.68 -15.70
CA ASN A 207 20.60 -6.55 -15.05
C ASN A 207 21.18 -5.14 -15.18
N LYS A 208 21.05 -4.48 -16.34
CA LYS A 208 21.48 -3.08 -16.50
C LYS A 208 20.70 -2.13 -15.61
N MET A 209 19.38 -2.31 -15.51
CA MET A 209 18.52 -1.53 -14.63
C MET A 209 18.89 -1.75 -13.16
N MET A 210 19.09 -3.01 -12.76
CA MET A 210 19.54 -3.38 -11.42
C MET A 210 20.86 -2.72 -11.03
N GLN A 211 21.85 -2.71 -11.92
CA GLN A 211 23.14 -2.03 -11.67
C GLN A 211 22.97 -0.51 -11.46
N ARG A 212 22.03 0.13 -12.17
CA ARG A 212 21.71 1.55 -11.95
C ARG A 212 21.06 1.75 -10.58
N LEU A 213 20.11 0.89 -10.21
CA LEU A 213 19.43 0.94 -8.92
C LEU A 213 20.41 0.77 -7.76
N ILE A 214 21.32 -0.21 -7.84
CA ILE A 214 22.38 -0.42 -6.85
C ILE A 214 23.32 0.79 -6.79
N THR A 215 23.65 1.39 -7.93
CA THR A 215 24.47 2.61 -7.95
C THR A 215 23.77 3.79 -7.26
N LYS A 216 22.45 3.91 -7.38
CA LYS A 216 21.64 4.89 -6.62
C LYS A 216 21.65 4.54 -5.12
N ALA A 217 21.41 3.29 -4.76
CA ALA A 217 21.39 2.80 -3.37
C ALA A 217 22.72 2.99 -2.64
N VAL A 218 23.86 2.91 -3.34
CA VAL A 218 25.18 3.22 -2.77
C VAL A 218 25.31 4.71 -2.39
N LYS A 219 24.63 5.61 -3.11
CA LYS A 219 24.69 7.06 -2.85
C LYS A 219 23.72 7.49 -1.76
N ASP A 220 22.54 6.87 -1.73
CA ASP A 220 21.48 7.13 -0.75
C ASP A 220 21.03 5.79 -0.15
N PRO A 221 21.78 5.29 0.84
CA PRO A 221 21.56 3.96 1.39
C PRO A 221 20.28 3.90 2.24
N ASN A 222 19.40 2.98 1.88
CA ASN A 222 18.21 2.62 2.63
C ASN A 222 18.25 1.09 2.84
N PHE A 223 18.12 0.65 4.09
CA PHE A 223 18.33 -0.75 4.43
C PHE A 223 17.28 -1.67 3.81
N GLU A 224 16.01 -1.33 3.95
CA GLU A 224 14.88 -2.08 3.38
C GLU A 224 15.03 -2.24 1.86
N TYR A 225 15.31 -1.15 1.17
CA TYR A 225 15.55 -1.16 -0.27
C TYR A 225 16.76 -2.02 -0.65
N ASN A 226 17.82 -2.01 0.17
CA ASN A 226 18.96 -2.87 -0.08
C ASN A 226 18.63 -4.35 0.11
N LEU A 227 17.78 -4.72 1.08
CA LEU A 227 17.35 -6.11 1.27
C LEU A 227 16.58 -6.60 0.04
N GLU A 228 15.65 -5.80 -0.48
CA GLU A 228 14.88 -6.11 -1.69
C GLU A 228 15.77 -6.33 -2.93
N LEU A 229 16.76 -5.44 -3.11
CA LEU A 229 17.77 -5.61 -4.16
C LEU A 229 18.63 -6.86 -3.93
N LEU A 230 19.03 -7.17 -2.70
CA LEU A 230 19.81 -8.38 -2.38
C LEU A 230 19.01 -9.65 -2.65
N SER A 231 17.73 -9.70 -2.25
CA SER A 231 16.80 -10.79 -2.51
C SER A 231 16.67 -11.06 -4.01
N PHE A 232 16.56 -9.99 -4.82
CA PHE A 232 16.57 -10.14 -6.28
C PHE A 232 17.90 -10.73 -6.81
N LEU A 233 19.04 -10.28 -6.26
CA LEU A 233 20.36 -10.78 -6.66
C LEU A 233 20.59 -12.26 -6.29
N VAL A 234 19.82 -12.86 -5.37
CA VAL A 234 19.85 -14.32 -5.12
C VAL A 234 19.57 -15.11 -6.39
N SER A 235 18.68 -14.63 -7.25
CA SER A 235 18.25 -15.37 -8.43
C SER A 235 19.11 -15.11 -9.67
N VAL A 236 19.65 -13.89 -9.81
CA VAL A 236 20.28 -13.44 -11.08
C VAL A 236 21.58 -12.65 -10.89
N GLY A 237 22.01 -12.45 -9.64
CA GLY A 237 23.08 -11.52 -9.30
C GLY A 237 24.50 -12.08 -9.39
N GLU A 238 25.44 -11.20 -9.72
CA GLU A 238 26.87 -11.50 -9.63
C GLU A 238 27.38 -11.31 -8.20
N LYS A 239 28.26 -12.21 -7.74
CA LYS A 239 28.84 -12.18 -6.39
C LYS A 239 29.45 -10.82 -6.02
N GLU A 240 30.19 -10.19 -6.94
CA GLU A 240 30.84 -8.90 -6.65
C GLU A 240 29.81 -7.79 -6.35
N THR A 241 28.68 -7.81 -7.07
CA THR A 241 27.58 -6.86 -6.87
C THR A 241 26.87 -7.15 -5.55
N PHE A 242 26.58 -8.43 -5.28
CA PHE A 242 25.97 -8.86 -4.01
C PHE A 242 26.84 -8.46 -2.81
N ASP A 243 28.12 -8.82 -2.83
CA ASP A 243 29.09 -8.50 -1.77
C ASP A 243 29.16 -6.99 -1.51
N ARG A 244 29.14 -6.18 -2.58
CA ARG A 244 29.16 -4.71 -2.45
C ARG A 244 27.90 -4.20 -1.75
N LEU A 245 26.74 -4.73 -2.09
CA LEU A 245 25.46 -4.33 -1.51
C LEU A 245 25.34 -4.78 -0.04
N VAL A 246 25.84 -5.97 0.31
CA VAL A 246 25.95 -6.41 1.71
C VAL A 246 26.84 -5.45 2.51
N LYS A 247 28.00 -5.04 1.97
CA LYS A 247 28.92 -4.11 2.66
C LYS A 247 28.28 -2.79 3.03
N ILE A 248 27.46 -2.22 2.14
CA ILE A 248 26.79 -0.94 2.41
C ILE A 248 25.58 -1.09 3.34
N SER A 249 25.01 -2.29 3.42
CA SER A 249 23.84 -2.57 4.27
C SER A 249 24.21 -2.83 5.73
N LEU A 250 25.38 -3.42 5.98
CA LEU A 250 25.90 -3.70 7.34
C LEU A 250 25.84 -2.52 8.33
N PRO A 251 26.27 -1.29 7.98
CA PRO A 251 26.21 -0.15 8.91
C PRO A 251 24.80 0.38 9.16
N LEU A 252 23.80 -0.08 8.40
CA LEU A 252 22.41 0.40 8.49
C LEU A 252 21.54 -0.48 9.40
N ILE A 253 22.05 -1.63 9.84
CA ILE A 253 21.34 -2.57 10.72
C ILE A 253 21.04 -1.89 12.06
N GLN A 254 19.76 -1.86 12.45
CA GLN A 254 19.28 -1.26 13.69
C GLN A 254 18.64 -2.29 14.62
N LEU A 255 17.88 -3.24 14.05
CA LEU A 255 17.14 -4.26 14.78
C LEU A 255 17.72 -5.66 14.58
N GLU A 256 17.32 -6.58 15.45
CA GLU A 256 17.68 -7.99 15.32
C GLU A 256 17.07 -8.61 14.06
N GLU A 257 15.84 -8.21 13.70
CA GLU A 257 15.17 -8.54 12.44
C GLU A 257 16.06 -8.25 11.23
N ASP A 258 16.51 -7.00 11.09
CA ASP A 258 17.42 -6.55 10.04
C ASP A 258 18.61 -7.49 9.82
N PHE A 259 19.26 -7.90 10.92
CA PHE A 259 20.41 -8.78 10.83
C PHE A 259 20.02 -10.20 10.41
N GLN A 260 18.93 -10.74 10.94
CA GLN A 260 18.46 -12.08 10.57
C GLN A 260 18.07 -12.11 9.09
N ASP A 261 17.37 -11.11 8.58
CA ASP A 261 16.98 -11.02 7.17
C ASP A 261 18.20 -10.95 6.24
N LEU A 262 19.19 -10.10 6.58
CA LEU A 262 20.42 -10.02 5.81
C LEU A 262 21.19 -11.36 5.79
N VAL A 263 21.24 -12.07 6.91
CA VAL A 263 21.91 -13.38 7.00
C VAL A 263 21.12 -14.43 6.20
N ALA A 264 19.79 -14.43 6.27
CA ALA A 264 18.93 -15.33 5.52
C ALA A 264 19.11 -15.17 4.01
N ILE A 265 19.02 -13.93 3.50
CA ILE A 265 19.24 -13.63 2.08
C ILE A 265 20.65 -14.03 1.65
N SER A 266 21.65 -13.80 2.50
CA SER A 266 23.03 -14.23 2.23
C SER A 266 23.15 -15.75 2.17
N ALA A 267 22.49 -16.48 3.06
CA ALA A 267 22.50 -17.95 3.06
C ALA A 267 21.92 -18.47 1.73
N ASP A 268 20.78 -17.93 1.30
CA ASP A 268 20.14 -18.30 0.04
C ASP A 268 21.02 -17.98 -1.17
N PHE A 269 21.71 -16.83 -1.17
CA PHE A 269 22.67 -16.48 -2.22
C PHE A 269 23.79 -17.51 -2.34
N PHE A 270 24.40 -17.92 -1.21
CA PHE A 270 25.49 -18.89 -1.22
C PHE A 270 25.02 -20.33 -1.47
N HIS A 271 23.77 -20.66 -1.11
CA HIS A 271 23.13 -21.90 -1.50
C HIS A 271 23.06 -22.01 -3.04
N ARG A 272 22.58 -20.95 -3.72
CA ARG A 272 22.50 -20.88 -5.19
C ARG A 272 23.85 -20.98 -5.90
N LEU A 273 24.93 -20.65 -5.22
CA LEU A 273 26.31 -20.77 -5.74
C LEU A 273 26.97 -22.12 -5.41
N ASP A 274 26.23 -23.09 -4.88
CA ASP A 274 26.72 -24.40 -4.42
C ASP A 274 27.87 -24.26 -3.39
N ARG A 275 27.80 -23.24 -2.52
CA ARG A 275 28.79 -22.98 -1.46
C ARG A 275 28.28 -23.48 -0.11
N GLU A 276 27.99 -24.78 -0.02
CA GLU A 276 27.39 -25.42 1.16
C GLU A 276 28.11 -25.11 2.48
N SER A 277 29.44 -24.99 2.48
CA SER A 277 30.19 -24.69 3.71
C SER A 277 29.92 -23.27 4.25
N VAL A 278 29.72 -22.31 3.35
CA VAL A 278 29.37 -20.93 3.66
C VAL A 278 27.92 -20.87 4.14
N GLU A 279 27.01 -21.45 3.35
CA GLU A 279 25.59 -21.56 3.69
C GLU A 279 25.39 -22.18 5.09
N ASN A 280 26.00 -23.33 5.37
CA ASN A 280 25.91 -23.99 6.68
C ASN A 280 26.41 -23.10 7.82
N THR A 281 27.42 -22.27 7.56
CA THR A 281 27.92 -21.33 8.59
C THR A 281 26.91 -20.21 8.85
N LEU A 282 26.28 -19.67 7.80
CA LEU A 282 25.23 -18.66 7.91
C LEU A 282 23.97 -19.23 8.58
N GLN A 283 23.57 -20.45 8.24
CA GLN A 283 22.46 -21.13 8.89
C GLN A 283 22.73 -21.40 10.38
N ASN A 284 23.97 -21.72 10.75
CA ASN A 284 24.34 -21.83 12.16
C ASN A 284 24.24 -20.49 12.90
N ILE A 285 24.53 -19.36 12.24
CA ILE A 285 24.30 -18.03 12.82
C ILE A 285 22.81 -17.82 13.06
N LEU A 286 21.95 -18.08 12.07
CA LEU A 286 20.49 -17.95 12.20
C LEU A 286 19.92 -18.81 13.35
N ASN A 287 20.32 -20.08 13.42
CA ASN A 287 19.89 -20.98 14.48
C ASN A 287 20.27 -20.49 15.90
N MET A 288 21.38 -19.76 16.03
CA MET A 288 21.77 -19.16 17.32
C MET A 288 20.92 -17.93 17.68
N ARG A 289 20.32 -17.28 16.68
CA ARG A 289 19.57 -16.04 16.77
C ARG A 289 18.07 -16.23 17.01
N GLU A 290 17.50 -17.40 16.69
CA GLU A 290 16.06 -17.72 16.86
C GLU A 290 15.46 -17.33 18.23
N LYS A 291 16.28 -17.31 19.28
CA LYS A 291 15.83 -16.99 20.65
C LYS A 291 15.83 -15.50 20.99
N ILE A 292 16.37 -14.67 20.10
CA ILE A 292 16.47 -13.23 20.30
C ILE A 292 15.21 -12.59 19.69
N PRO A 293 14.46 -11.79 20.45
CA PRO A 293 13.29 -11.10 19.89
C PRO A 293 13.67 -10.15 18.75
N LEU A 294 12.94 -10.22 17.63
CA LEU A 294 13.20 -9.47 16.39
C LEU A 294 13.21 -7.94 16.60
N TYR A 295 12.32 -7.44 17.46
CA TYR A 295 12.21 -6.01 17.79
C TYR A 295 13.35 -5.47 18.69
N LYS A 296 14.32 -6.30 19.07
CA LYS A 296 15.43 -5.88 19.92
C LYS A 296 16.45 -5.10 19.09
N ASN A 297 16.94 -3.97 19.62
CA ASN A 297 18.06 -3.26 19.02
C ASN A 297 19.28 -4.17 18.84
N PHE A 298 19.88 -4.08 17.66
CA PHE A 298 21.09 -4.77 17.30
C PHE A 298 22.32 -4.15 17.97
N ASP A 299 23.27 -4.98 18.40
CA ASP A 299 24.57 -4.50 18.91
C ASP A 299 25.61 -4.56 17.77
N PRO A 300 26.15 -3.43 17.29
CA PRO A 300 27.20 -3.42 16.28
C PRO A 300 28.50 -4.14 16.70
N LYS A 301 28.66 -4.46 17.99
CA LYS A 301 29.79 -5.22 18.54
C LYS A 301 29.50 -6.71 18.68
N ASP A 302 28.37 -7.17 18.18
CA ASP A 302 27.98 -8.58 18.24
C ASP A 302 29.08 -9.47 17.58
N PRO A 303 29.61 -10.48 18.28
CA PRO A 303 30.63 -11.37 17.71
C PRO A 303 30.12 -12.17 16.51
N GLN A 304 28.81 -12.37 16.37
CA GLN A 304 28.21 -13.02 15.22
C GLN A 304 28.20 -12.11 13.98
N LEU A 305 28.14 -10.78 14.14
CA LEU A 305 28.37 -9.85 13.04
C LEU A 305 29.79 -10.01 12.47
N ALA A 306 30.79 -10.09 13.33
CA ALA A 306 32.17 -10.31 12.90
C ALA A 306 32.34 -11.69 12.22
N SER A 307 31.62 -12.70 12.71
CA SER A 307 31.60 -14.04 12.10
C SER A 307 30.95 -14.02 10.72
N PHE A 308 29.82 -13.33 10.57
CA PHE A 308 29.14 -13.09 9.30
C PHE A 308 30.07 -12.41 8.29
N VAL A 309 30.66 -11.27 8.65
CA VAL A 309 31.58 -10.50 7.78
C VAL A 309 32.73 -11.36 7.27
N LYS A 310 33.31 -12.20 8.13
CA LYS A 310 34.43 -13.11 7.77
C LYS A 310 34.02 -14.23 6.80
N VAL A 311 32.75 -14.62 6.82
CA VAL A 311 32.23 -15.69 5.96
C VAL A 311 31.91 -15.15 4.57
N ILE A 312 31.41 -13.92 4.49
CA ILE A 312 31.04 -13.27 3.22
C ILE A 312 32.27 -12.75 2.43
N PHE A 313 33.27 -12.18 3.12
CA PHE A 313 34.43 -11.50 2.51
C PHE A 313 35.78 -12.17 2.81
#